data_AF-A0A7C3YRE4-F1
#
_entry.id   AF-A0A7C3YRE4-F1
#
_cell.length_a   1.000
_cell.length_b   1.000
_cell.length_c   1.000
_cell.angle_alpha   90.00
_cell.angle_beta   90.00
_cell.angle_gamma   90.00
#
_symmetry.space_group_name_H-M   'P 1'
#
loop_
_entity.id
_entity.type
_entity.pdbx_description
1 polymer ?
#
loop_
_entity_poly.entity_id
_entity_poly.type
_entity_poly.pdbx_seq_one_letter_code
_entity_poly.pdbx_strand_id
1 'polypeptide(L)'
;MPSEHSKIMTKKCVECHYWSAKSKESKDSPIKGGHTFRVDDKICLKCHDNIQEELTEWNAKIIPLANELKDMLEKYPNKNSKAYISARKNYGLAMSDPGMNVQAIHNPAYAVALLQAGISALRADSTWK
;
A
#
# COMPACT_ATOMS: atom_id res chain seq x y z
N MET A 1 -11.16 -7.17 -2.76
CA MET A 1 -10.35 -8.13 -1.99
C MET A 1 -10.08 -7.53 -0.61
N PRO A 2 -10.59 -8.12 0.49
CA PRO A 2 -10.19 -7.72 1.83
C PRO A 2 -8.72 -8.11 2.07
N SER A 3 -8.01 -7.30 2.86
CA SER A 3 -6.65 -7.60 3.31
C SER A 3 -6.64 -8.87 4.17
N GLU A 4 -5.58 -9.67 4.11
CA GLU A 4 -5.46 -10.84 4.99
C GLU A 4 -5.38 -10.43 6.46
N HIS A 5 -4.66 -9.34 6.78
CA HIS A 5 -4.65 -8.77 8.12
C HIS A 5 -6.04 -8.40 8.60
N SER A 6 -6.90 -7.84 7.73
CA SER A 6 -8.26 -7.50 8.14
C SER A 6 -9.16 -8.72 8.33
N LYS A 7 -8.78 -9.91 7.86
CA LYS A 7 -9.50 -11.16 8.12
C LYS A 7 -9.06 -11.80 9.44
N ILE A 8 -7.74 -11.85 9.70
CA ILE A 8 -7.18 -12.56 10.85
C ILE A 8 -7.12 -11.72 12.13
N MET A 9 -6.89 -10.40 12.01
CA MET A 9 -6.79 -9.52 13.17
C MET A 9 -8.19 -9.21 13.71
N THR A 10 -8.40 -9.55 14.98
CA THR A 10 -9.70 -9.39 15.64
C THR A 10 -9.95 -7.92 16.01
N LYS A 11 -8.89 -7.19 16.39
CA LYS A 11 -8.98 -5.77 16.77
C LYS A 11 -8.64 -4.81 15.62
N LYS A 12 -8.48 -5.33 14.40
CA LYS A 12 -8.25 -4.57 13.16
C LYS A 12 -7.08 -3.57 13.35
N CYS A 13 -7.30 -2.30 13.01
CA CYS A 13 -6.28 -1.24 13.08
C CYS A 13 -5.64 -1.11 14.47
N VAL A 14 -6.42 -1.31 15.54
CA VAL A 14 -5.94 -1.17 16.92
C VAL A 14 -4.88 -2.21 17.24
N GLU A 15 -4.94 -3.38 16.62
CA GLU A 15 -4.00 -4.47 16.87
C GLU A 15 -2.56 -4.09 16.49
N CYS A 16 -2.37 -3.32 15.42
CA CYS A 16 -1.06 -2.84 14.97
C CYS A 16 -0.74 -1.44 15.49
N HIS A 17 -1.68 -0.49 15.38
CA HIS A 17 -1.42 0.93 15.66
C HIS A 17 -1.36 1.25 17.15
N TYR A 18 -2.02 0.46 17.99
CA TYR A 18 -2.04 0.68 19.44
C TYR A 18 -1.09 -0.26 20.19
N TRP A 19 -0.52 -1.25 19.51
CA TRP A 19 0.44 -2.13 20.15
C TRP A 19 1.71 -1.38 20.53
N SER A 20 2.20 -1.62 21.74
CA SER A 20 3.50 -1.16 22.19
C SER A 20 4.28 -2.34 22.77
N ALA A 21 5.56 -2.43 22.43
CA ALA A 21 6.48 -3.28 23.18
C ALA A 21 6.50 -2.78 24.64
N LYS A 22 6.36 -3.66 25.62
CA LYS A 22 6.47 -3.28 27.04
C LYS A 22 7.81 -2.56 27.23
N SER A 23 7.75 -1.29 27.61
CA SER A 23 8.86 -0.34 27.64
C SER A 23 10.04 -0.85 28.46
N LYS A 24 11.07 -1.36 27.77
CA LYS A 24 12.47 -1.38 28.24
C LYS A 24 13.38 -0.58 27.32
N GLU A 25 12.81 0.23 26.43
CA GLU A 25 13.60 1.02 25.49
C GLU A 25 13.89 2.42 26.04
N SER A 26 15.16 2.78 25.89
CA SER A 26 15.83 4.02 26.26
C SER A 26 14.96 5.27 26.09
N LYS A 27 15.13 6.25 26.99
CA LYS A 27 14.48 7.59 26.94
C LYS A 27 14.73 8.35 25.63
N ASP A 28 15.65 7.89 24.79
CA ASP A 28 16.08 8.58 23.57
C ASP A 28 15.44 8.05 22.26
N SER A 29 14.61 6.99 22.31
CA SER A 29 13.92 6.50 21.12
C SER A 29 12.53 7.13 20.95
N PRO A 30 12.14 7.56 19.73
CA PRO A 30 10.80 8.09 19.49
C PRO A 30 9.76 7.03 19.85
N ILE A 31 8.81 7.41 20.72
CA ILE A 31 7.77 6.51 21.21
C ILE A 31 6.91 6.08 20.01
N LYS A 32 6.93 4.78 19.70
CA LYS A 32 6.01 4.10 18.78
C LYS A 32 4.97 3.31 19.58
N GLY A 33 3.79 3.09 19.01
CA GLY A 33 2.72 2.32 19.63
C GLY A 33 1.81 3.10 20.59
N GLY A 34 0.85 2.40 21.20
CA GLY A 34 -0.12 2.99 22.13
C GLY A 34 -0.90 4.16 21.52
N HIS A 35 -1.07 5.23 22.30
CA HIS A 35 -1.77 6.45 21.88
C HIS A 35 -1.02 7.30 20.84
N THR A 36 0.18 6.90 20.40
CA THR A 36 0.85 7.58 19.30
C THR A 36 0.26 7.20 17.94
N PHE A 37 -0.46 6.07 17.88
CA PHE A 37 -1.01 5.46 16.67
C PHE A 37 0.03 5.20 15.56
N ARG A 38 1.33 5.32 15.89
CA ARG A 38 2.44 4.96 15.01
C ARG A 38 2.75 3.49 15.23
N VAL A 39 2.76 2.71 14.15
CA VAL A 39 3.09 1.29 14.23
C VAL A 39 4.51 1.12 14.73
N ASP A 40 4.70 0.29 15.75
CA ASP A 40 5.98 -0.27 16.10
C ASP A 40 6.17 -1.57 15.32
N ASP A 41 7.11 -1.55 14.38
CA ASP A 41 7.40 -2.61 13.40
C ASP A 41 7.62 -3.99 14.07
N LYS A 42 7.97 -4.02 15.36
CA LYS A 42 8.07 -5.26 16.14
C LYS A 42 6.74 -5.99 16.32
N ILE A 43 5.58 -5.34 16.14
CA ILE A 43 4.29 -6.03 16.15
C ILE A 43 4.21 -7.09 15.05
N CYS A 44 4.81 -6.81 13.90
CA CYS A 44 4.82 -7.70 12.75
C CYS A 44 5.57 -9.00 13.06
N LEU A 45 6.60 -8.94 13.91
CA LEU A 45 7.40 -10.10 14.33
C LEU A 45 6.63 -11.13 15.17
N LYS A 46 5.40 -10.83 15.57
CA LYS A 46 4.53 -11.84 16.21
C LYS A 46 4.00 -12.89 15.24
N CYS A 47 3.93 -12.55 13.95
CA CYS A 47 3.33 -13.39 12.91
C CYS A 47 4.25 -13.61 11.71
N HIS A 48 5.28 -12.77 11.53
CA HIS A 48 6.21 -12.81 10.41
C HIS A 48 7.63 -12.99 10.91
N ASP A 49 8.33 -13.99 10.39
CA ASP A 49 9.73 -14.26 10.76
C ASP A 49 10.68 -13.18 10.20
N ASN A 50 10.39 -12.67 8.99
CA ASN A 50 11.19 -11.66 8.32
C ASN A 50 10.33 -10.63 7.58
N ILE A 51 9.87 -9.60 8.31
CA ILE A 51 9.02 -8.55 7.73
C ILE A 51 9.72 -7.75 6.62
N GLN A 52 11.05 -7.56 6.69
CA GLN A 52 11.77 -6.72 5.75
C GLN A 52 11.84 -7.35 4.35
N GLU A 53 11.94 -8.67 4.29
CA GLU A 53 11.90 -9.42 3.04
C GLU A 53 10.52 -9.29 2.37
N GLU A 54 9.43 -9.50 3.11
CA GLU A 54 8.07 -9.35 2.59
C GLU A 54 7.78 -7.93 2.07
N LEU A 55 8.18 -6.91 2.83
CA LEU A 55 8.05 -5.51 2.41
C LEU A 55 8.83 -5.22 1.13
N THR A 56 10.02 -5.83 0.98
CA THR A 56 10.86 -5.69 -0.21
C THR A 56 10.20 -6.36 -1.42
N GLU A 57 9.65 -7.55 -1.25
CA GLU A 57 8.93 -8.25 -2.32
C GLU A 57 7.70 -7.48 -2.81
N TRP A 58 6.92 -6.91 -1.89
CA TRP A 58 5.76 -6.11 -2.26
C TRP A 58 6.15 -4.83 -2.99
N ASN A 59 7.18 -4.14 -2.52
CA ASN A 59 7.72 -2.96 -3.21
C ASN A 59 8.20 -3.29 -4.62
N ALA A 60 8.88 -4.43 -4.81
CA ALA A 60 9.34 -4.89 -6.12
C ALA A 60 8.19 -5.13 -7.11
N LYS A 61 6.97 -5.44 -6.62
CA LYS A 61 5.77 -5.58 -7.45
C LYS A 61 5.04 -4.25 -7.67
N ILE A 62 4.89 -3.44 -6.63
CA ILE A 62 4.06 -2.23 -6.65
C ILE A 62 4.76 -1.08 -7.37
N ILE A 63 6.05 -0.84 -7.07
CA ILE A 63 6.77 0.34 -7.57
C ILE A 63 6.84 0.37 -9.11
N PRO A 64 7.21 -0.73 -9.81
CA PRO A 64 7.24 -0.72 -11.26
C PRO A 64 5.87 -0.42 -11.89
N LEU A 65 4.80 -1.03 -11.37
CA LEU A 65 3.43 -0.80 -11.86
C LEU A 65 2.96 0.63 -11.59
N ALA A 66 3.30 1.19 -10.44
CA ALA A 66 2.98 2.57 -10.10
C ALA A 66 3.68 3.54 -11.05
N ASN A 67 4.98 3.35 -11.28
CA ASN A 67 5.74 4.17 -12.21
C ASN A 67 5.19 4.06 -13.64
N GLU A 68 4.89 2.85 -14.11
CA GLU A 68 4.29 2.65 -15.43
C GLU A 68 2.95 3.39 -15.56
N LEU A 69 2.04 3.19 -14.61
CA LEU A 69 0.72 3.82 -14.65
C LEU A 69 0.81 5.35 -14.56
N LYS A 70 1.73 5.87 -13.73
CA LYS A 70 1.98 7.30 -13.61
C LYS A 70 2.43 7.89 -14.95
N ASP A 71 3.42 7.28 -15.59
CA ASP A 71 3.91 7.70 -16.89
C ASP A 71 2.81 7.68 -17.96
N MET A 72 1.99 6.64 -17.96
CA MET A 72 0.85 6.53 -18.87
C MET A 72 -0.18 7.65 -18.63
N LEU A 73 -0.50 7.96 -17.38
CA LEU A 73 -1.41 9.04 -17.01
C LEU A 73 -0.87 10.42 -17.40
N GLU A 74 0.44 10.65 -17.26
CA GLU A 74 1.05 11.91 -17.67
C GLU A 74 0.97 12.14 -19.18
N LYS A 75 1.20 11.07 -19.96
CA LYS A 75 1.22 11.10 -21.44
C LYS A 75 -0.16 10.92 -22.07
N TYR A 76 -1.20 10.62 -21.29
CA TYR A 76 -2.51 10.28 -21.85
C TYR A 76 -3.19 11.49 -22.51
N PRO A 77 -3.60 11.41 -23.80
CA PRO A 77 -4.06 12.57 -24.56
C PRO A 77 -5.44 13.07 -24.11
N ASN A 78 -6.36 12.17 -23.74
CA ASN A 78 -7.71 12.55 -23.32
C ASN A 78 -7.94 12.33 -21.82
N LYS A 79 -7.69 13.39 -21.04
CA LYS A 79 -7.86 13.41 -19.58
C LYS A 79 -9.32 13.42 -19.10
N ASN A 80 -10.28 13.51 -20.01
CA ASN A 80 -11.71 13.44 -19.70
C ASN A 80 -12.32 12.07 -20.07
N SER A 81 -11.55 11.16 -20.68
CA SER A 81 -12.02 9.82 -21.00
C SER A 81 -12.35 9.04 -19.72
N LYS A 82 -13.35 8.14 -19.82
CA LYS A 82 -13.69 7.23 -18.72
C LYS A 82 -12.49 6.37 -18.30
N ALA A 83 -11.69 5.92 -19.27
CA ALA A 83 -10.47 5.16 -19.04
C ALA A 83 -9.46 5.95 -18.19
N TYR A 84 -9.18 7.21 -18.55
CA TYR A 84 -8.29 8.08 -17.79
C TYR A 84 -8.76 8.32 -16.36
N ILE A 85 -10.03 8.68 -16.18
CA ILE A 85 -10.59 8.98 -14.86
C ILE A 85 -10.53 7.74 -13.96
N SER A 86 -10.87 6.57 -14.51
CA SER A 86 -10.80 5.29 -13.80
C SER A 86 -9.36 4.93 -13.41
N ALA A 87 -8.43 5.00 -14.36
CA ALA A 87 -7.02 4.71 -14.13
C ALA A 87 -6.38 5.65 -13.10
N ARG A 88 -6.69 6.95 -13.16
CA ARG A 88 -6.25 7.96 -12.18
C ARG A 88 -6.79 7.66 -10.78
N LYS A 89 -8.06 7.27 -10.67
CA LYS A 89 -8.67 6.88 -9.40
C LYS A 89 -7.97 5.64 -8.81
N ASN A 90 -7.71 4.63 -9.64
CA ASN A 90 -7.02 3.42 -9.21
C ASN A 90 -5.60 3.72 -8.72
N TYR A 91 -4.84 4.54 -9.46
CA TYR A 91 -3.53 5.01 -9.04
C TYR A 91 -3.59 5.72 -7.68
N GLY A 92 -4.54 6.67 -7.52
CA GLY A 92 -4.72 7.39 -6.27
C GLY A 92 -5.02 6.45 -5.09
N LEU A 93 -5.93 5.50 -5.27
CA LEU A 93 -6.27 4.52 -4.22
C LEU A 93 -5.09 3.61 -3.85
N ALA A 94 -4.31 3.17 -4.83
CA ALA A 94 -3.16 2.31 -4.59
C ALA A 94 -2.00 3.04 -3.88
N MET A 95 -1.79 4.33 -4.18
CA MET A 95 -0.60 5.07 -3.76
C MET A 95 -0.83 6.06 -2.61
N SER A 96 -2.06 6.17 -2.10
CA SER A 96 -2.41 7.08 -0.99
C SER A 96 -2.39 6.40 0.38
N ASP A 97 -1.73 5.25 0.50
CA ASP A 97 -1.66 4.43 1.71
C ASP A 97 -0.20 4.16 2.14
N PRO A 98 0.56 5.19 2.56
CA PRO A 98 1.94 5.01 2.98
C PRO A 98 2.05 4.45 4.41
N GLY A 99 2.99 3.53 4.64
CA GLY A 99 3.34 3.05 5.98
C GLY A 99 4.60 2.21 5.99
N MET A 100 5.42 2.33 7.03
CA MET A 100 6.68 1.57 7.19
C MET A 100 7.60 1.61 5.95
N ASN A 101 7.74 2.78 5.30
CA ASN A 101 8.49 2.96 4.04
C ASN A 101 7.98 2.14 2.83
N VAL A 102 6.74 1.65 2.90
CA VAL A 102 6.06 0.91 1.84
C VAL A 102 4.75 1.60 1.47
N GLN A 103 4.34 1.44 0.22
CA GLN A 103 3.05 1.88 -0.26
C GLN A 103 2.05 0.71 -0.20
N ALA A 104 0.82 1.02 0.16
CA ALA A 104 -0.28 0.05 0.27
C ALA A 104 -0.06 -1.06 1.31
N ILE A 105 0.58 -0.76 2.43
CA ILE A 105 0.88 -1.75 3.48
C ILE A 105 -0.37 -2.42 4.02
N HIS A 106 -1.53 -1.75 4.00
CA HIS A 106 -2.77 -2.35 4.48
C HIS A 106 -3.31 -3.41 3.52
N ASN A 107 -3.04 -3.33 2.21
CA ASN A 107 -3.50 -4.32 1.24
C ASN A 107 -2.68 -4.29 -0.07
N PRO A 108 -1.44 -4.82 -0.06
CA PRO A 108 -0.53 -4.68 -1.19
C PRO A 108 -1.00 -5.46 -2.42
N ALA A 109 -1.65 -6.62 -2.23
CA ALA A 109 -2.26 -7.38 -3.33
C ALA A 109 -3.37 -6.59 -4.04
N TYR A 110 -4.20 -5.86 -3.29
CA TYR A 110 -5.24 -5.03 -3.90
C TYR A 110 -4.67 -3.81 -4.61
N ALA A 111 -3.60 -3.20 -4.09
CA ALA A 111 -2.90 -2.14 -4.80
C ALA A 111 -2.32 -2.61 -6.14
N VAL A 112 -1.69 -3.79 -6.20
CA VAL A 112 -1.27 -4.41 -7.46
C VAL A 112 -2.44 -4.55 -8.43
N ALA A 113 -3.58 -5.08 -7.96
CA ALA A 113 -4.77 -5.24 -8.81
C ALA A 113 -5.32 -3.91 -9.33
N LEU A 114 -5.34 -2.85 -8.50
CA LEU A 114 -5.76 -1.51 -8.91
C LEU A 114 -4.83 -0.93 -9.99
N LEU A 115 -3.52 -1.02 -9.79
CA LEU A 115 -2.52 -0.52 -10.74
C LEU A 115 -2.62 -1.25 -12.08
N GLN A 116 -2.70 -2.58 -12.06
CA GLN A 116 -2.90 -3.40 -13.26
C GLN A 116 -4.20 -3.03 -13.98
N ALA A 117 -5.31 -2.88 -13.26
CA ALA A 117 -6.58 -2.48 -13.84
C ALA A 117 -6.51 -1.08 -14.50
N GLY A 118 -5.77 -0.15 -13.90
CA GLY A 118 -5.52 1.18 -14.49
C GLY A 118 -4.72 1.09 -15.80
N ILE A 119 -3.62 0.33 -15.81
CA ILE A 119 -2.78 0.11 -17.00
C ILE A 119 -3.60 -0.52 -18.12
N SER A 120 -4.35 -1.59 -17.82
CA SER A 120 -5.19 -2.28 -18.79
C SER A 120 -6.27 -1.38 -19.38
N ALA A 121 -6.89 -0.52 -18.57
CA ALA A 121 -7.91 0.42 -19.04
C ALA A 121 -7.35 1.44 -20.04
N LEU A 122 -6.16 2.01 -19.77
CA LEU A 122 -5.52 2.96 -20.68
C LEU A 122 -5.04 2.30 -21.98
N ARG A 123 -4.49 1.08 -21.90
CA ARG A 123 -4.08 0.32 -23.09
C ARG A 123 -5.27 -0.01 -23.98
N ALA A 124 -6.38 -0.46 -23.39
CA ALA A 124 -7.59 -0.76 -24.15
C ALA A 124 -8.16 0.50 -24.83
N ASP A 125 -8.26 1.65 -24.18
CA ASP A 125 -8.78 2.86 -24.84
C ASP A 125 -7.84 3.40 -25.94
N SER A 126 -6.54 3.11 -25.86
CA SER A 126 -5.56 3.50 -26.88
C SER A 126 -5.61 2.67 -28.16
N THR A 127 -6.06 1.41 -28.11
CA THR A 127 -6.15 0.53 -29.29
C THR A 127 -7.45 0.71 -30.09
N TRP A 128 -8.43 1.41 -29.52
CA TRP A 128 -9.73 1.66 -30.17
C TRP A 128 -9.79 3.03 -30.88
N LYS A 129 -8.68 3.75 -30.98
CA LYS A 129 -8.53 5.02 -31.72
C LYS A 129 -7.66 4.82 -32.93
#